data_AF-A0A0D8L8H0-F1
#
_entry.id   AF-A0A0D8L8H0-F1
#
_cell.length_a   1.000
_cell.length_b   1.000
_cell.length_c   1.000
_cell.angle_alpha   90.00
_cell.angle_beta   90.00
_cell.angle_gamma   90.00
#
_symmetry.space_group_name_H-M   'P 1'
#
loop_
_entity.id
_entity.type
_entity.pdbx_description
1 polymer ?
#
loop_
_entity_poly.entity_id
_entity_poly.type
_entity_poly.pdbx_seq_one_letter_code
_entity_poly.pdbx_strand_id
1 'polypeptide(L)'
;MSIQQEILKNQSVILVLLQAETVVQQLSERGISVLSVVARCGRACIHIARHSYCDELISSGKASYQYLSKSLSGARQGVFNESGCRVYWSESVH
;
A
#
# COMPACT_ATOMS: atom_id res chain seq x y z
N MET A 1 22.67 9.78 -19.76
CA MET A 1 21.35 10.33 -19.42
C MET A 1 21.54 11.79 -19.03
N SER A 2 20.66 12.71 -19.44
CA SER A 2 20.78 14.13 -19.09
C SER A 2 20.40 14.37 -17.62
N ILE A 3 21.12 15.25 -16.92
CA ILE A 3 20.86 15.64 -15.52
C ILE A 3 19.39 16.08 -15.32
N GLN A 4 18.81 16.75 -16.32
CA GLN A 4 17.41 17.19 -16.27
C GLN A 4 16.42 16.01 -16.11
N GLN A 5 16.75 14.88 -16.72
CA GLN A 5 15.90 13.68 -16.66
C GLN A 5 16.00 12.97 -15.31
N GLU A 6 17.16 13.06 -14.65
CA GLU A 6 17.39 12.58 -13.28
C GLU A 6 16.56 13.39 -12.27
N ILE A 7 16.58 14.73 -12.41
CA ILE A 7 15.83 15.65 -11.55
C ILE A 7 14.33 15.36 -11.62
N LEU A 8 13.78 15.20 -12.82
CA LEU A 8 12.37 14.90 -13.02
C LEU A 8 11.98 13.55 -12.40
N LYS A 9 12.83 12.52 -12.51
CA LYS A 9 12.61 11.23 -11.86
C LYS A 9 12.60 11.37 -10.34
N ASN A 10 13.56 12.09 -9.76
CA ASN A 10 13.63 12.30 -8.31
C ASN A 10 12.41 13.07 -7.79
N GLN A 11 11.98 14.12 -8.49
CA GLN A 11 10.77 14.87 -8.16
C GLN A 11 9.53 13.98 -8.22
N SER A 12 9.43 13.08 -9.20
CA SER A 12 8.30 12.14 -9.29
C SER A 12 8.22 11.22 -8.06
N VAL A 13 9.35 10.77 -7.52
CA VAL A 13 9.37 9.92 -6.31
C VAL A 13 8.86 10.70 -5.10
N ILE A 14 9.29 11.96 -4.94
CA ILE A 14 8.83 12.83 -3.84
C ILE A 14 7.32 13.07 -3.94
N LEU A 15 6.81 13.41 -5.12
CA LEU A 15 5.37 13.65 -5.32
C LEU A 15 4.52 12.42 -4.99
N VAL A 16 4.98 11.23 -5.37
CA VAL A 16 4.30 9.96 -5.04
C VAL A 16 4.22 9.75 -3.53
N LEU A 17 5.27 10.09 -2.78
CA LEU A 17 5.27 9.97 -1.32
C LEU A 17 4.37 11.03 -0.66
N LEU A 18 4.35 12.26 -1.17
CA LEU A 18 3.45 13.31 -0.69
C LEU A 18 1.97 12.92 -0.90
N GLN A 19 1.63 12.29 -2.03
CA GLN A 19 0.27 11.78 -2.25
C GLN A 19 -0.13 10.69 -1.25
N ALA A 20 0.85 9.91 -0.76
CA ALA A 20 0.59 8.87 0.23
C ALA A 20 0.27 9.43 1.62
N GLU A 21 0.67 10.66 1.92
CA GLU A 21 0.49 11.30 3.22
C GLU A 21 -0.98 11.31 3.66
N THR A 22 -1.89 11.75 2.79
CA THR A 22 -3.32 11.79 3.09
C THR A 22 -3.89 10.41 3.39
N VAL A 23 -3.47 9.37 2.65
CA VAL A 23 -3.93 8.00 2.88
C VAL A 23 -3.38 7.45 4.20
N VAL A 24 -2.10 7.71 4.49
CA VAL A 24 -1.46 7.33 5.76
C VAL A 24 -2.15 8.00 6.94
N GLN A 25 -2.50 9.29 6.82
CA GLN A 25 -3.21 10.02 7.86
C GLN A 25 -4.60 9.43 8.11
N GLN A 26 -5.38 9.19 7.05
CA GLN A 26 -6.71 8.57 7.17
C GLN A 26 -6.67 7.18 7.81
N LEU A 27 -5.65 6.37 7.49
CA LEU A 27 -5.44 5.06 8.10
C LEU A 27 -5.09 5.20 9.60
N SER A 28 -4.21 6.14 9.92
CA SER A 28 -3.77 6.40 11.30
C SER A 28 -4.90 6.94 12.18
N GLU A 29 -5.74 7.84 11.67
CA GLU A 29 -6.93 8.37 12.36
C GLU A 29 -7.94 7.27 12.69
N ARG A 30 -7.96 6.18 11.92
CA ARG A 30 -8.78 4.99 12.15
C ARG A 30 -8.14 3.98 13.11
N GLY A 31 -6.96 4.29 13.66
CA GLY A 31 -6.20 3.41 14.55
C GLY A 31 -5.41 2.31 13.83
N ILE A 32 -5.27 2.38 12.50
CA ILE A 32 -4.55 1.37 11.72
C ILE A 32 -3.05 1.70 11.73
N SER A 33 -2.24 0.76 12.19
CA SER A 33 -0.78 0.93 12.16
C SER A 33 -0.22 0.79 10.75
N VAL A 34 0.43 1.85 10.27
CA VAL A 34 1.20 1.84 9.02
C VAL A 34 2.61 1.31 9.32
N LEU A 35 2.99 0.23 8.65
CA LEU A 35 4.27 -0.46 8.85
C LEU A 35 5.36 0.06 7.90
N SER A 36 5.02 0.37 6.65
CA SER A 36 5.95 0.96 5.69
C SER A 36 5.24 1.65 4.53
N VAL A 37 5.93 2.59 3.89
CA VAL A 37 5.49 3.25 2.65
C VAL A 37 6.64 3.16 1.65
N VAL A 38 6.36 2.61 0.46
CA VAL A 38 7.37 2.42 -0.59
C VAL A 38 6.85 2.98 -1.90
N ALA A 39 7.59 3.91 -2.51
CA ALA A 39 7.32 4.35 -3.87
C ALA A 39 7.87 3.32 -4.86
N ARG A 40 7.01 2.69 -5.67
CA ARG A 40 7.38 1.70 -6.67
C ARG A 40 6.57 1.91 -7.95
N CYS A 41 7.26 1.92 -9.09
CA CYS A 41 6.63 2.04 -10.41
C CYS A 41 5.66 3.23 -10.55
N GLY A 42 6.02 4.39 -9.98
CA GLY A 42 5.20 5.61 -10.04
C GLY A 42 4.01 5.61 -9.08
N ARG A 43 3.97 4.70 -8.10
CA ARG A 43 2.88 4.55 -7.15
C ARG A 43 3.38 4.29 -5.73
N ALA A 44 2.69 4.84 -4.72
CA ALA A 44 2.97 4.51 -3.33
C ALA A 44 2.30 3.19 -2.94
N CYS A 45 3.07 2.29 -2.36
CA CYS A 45 2.63 1.04 -1.77
C CYS A 45 2.74 1.17 -0.24
N ILE A 46 1.61 1.18 0.43
CA ILE A 46 1.47 1.36 1.89
C ILE A 46 1.21 -0.01 2.51
N HIS A 47 2.12 -0.47 3.36
CA HIS A 47 1.97 -1.69 4.13
C HIS A 47 1.34 -1.35 5.49
N ILE A 48 0.24 -2.01 5.83
CA ILE A 48 -0.42 -1.84 7.13
C ILE A 48 -0.43 -3.14 7.92
N ALA A 49 -0.52 -3.01 9.24
CA ALA A 49 -0.82 -4.14 10.10
C ALA A 49 -2.23 -4.66 9.85
N ARG A 50 -2.44 -5.96 10.08
CA ARG A 50 -3.78 -6.54 10.01
C ARG A 50 -4.69 -5.87 11.04
N HIS A 51 -5.86 -5.41 10.59
CA HIS A 51 -6.83 -4.71 11.43
C HIS A 51 -8.26 -5.16 11.09
N SER A 52 -9.24 -5.02 11.98
CA SER A 52 -10.65 -5.40 11.71
C SER A 52 -11.25 -4.71 10.49
N TYR A 53 -10.85 -3.46 10.23
CA TYR A 53 -11.22 -2.72 9.03
C TYR A 53 -10.85 -3.44 7.71
N CYS A 54 -9.82 -4.29 7.73
CA CYS A 54 -9.46 -5.11 6.58
C CYS A 54 -10.56 -6.13 6.23
N ASP A 55 -11.22 -6.70 7.23
CA ASP A 55 -12.35 -7.62 7.03
C ASP A 55 -13.56 -6.91 6.41
N GLU A 56 -13.84 -5.69 6.88
CA GLU A 56 -14.89 -4.83 6.31
C GLU A 56 -14.60 -4.48 4.85
N LEU A 57 -13.35 -4.17 4.52
CA LEU A 57 -12.95 -3.90 3.15
C LEU A 57 -13.11 -5.11 2.24
N ILE A 58 -12.80 -6.31 2.74
CA ILE A 58 -12.97 -7.56 1.99
C ILE A 58 -14.46 -7.87 1.81
N SER A 59 -15.26 -7.79 2.88
CA SER A 59 -16.69 -8.12 2.84
C SER A 59 -17.48 -7.14 1.97
N SER A 60 -17.09 -5.87 1.94
CA SER A 60 -17.66 -4.85 1.06
C SER A 60 -17.16 -4.92 -0.40
N GLY A 61 -16.21 -5.81 -0.70
CA GLY A 61 -15.62 -5.94 -2.04
C GLY A 61 -14.66 -4.81 -2.43
N LYS A 62 -14.29 -3.93 -1.50
CA LYS A 62 -13.32 -2.84 -1.72
C LYS A 62 -11.87 -3.32 -1.71
N ALA A 63 -11.61 -4.43 -1.03
CA ALA A 63 -10.33 -5.12 -1.06
C ALA A 63 -10.45 -6.50 -1.71
N SER A 64 -9.31 -7.05 -2.12
CA SER A 64 -9.22 -8.39 -2.67
C SER A 64 -8.01 -9.11 -2.12
N TYR A 65 -8.10 -10.43 -2.01
CA TYR A 65 -6.96 -11.24 -1.66
C TYR A 65 -6.08 -11.53 -2.86
N GLN A 66 -4.77 -11.41 -2.66
CA GLN A 66 -3.75 -11.81 -3.62
C GLN A 66 -2.80 -12.82 -2.95
N TYR A 67 -2.36 -13.80 -3.73
CA TYR A 67 -1.41 -14.81 -3.29
C TYR A 67 -0.02 -14.45 -3.81
N LEU A 68 0.95 -14.35 -2.90
CA LEU A 68 2.34 -14.01 -3.23
C LEU A 68 3.13 -15.17 -3.85
N SER A 69 2.60 -16.41 -3.82
CA SER A 69 3.27 -17.57 -4.41
C SER A 69 2.29 -18.54 -5.10
N LYS A 70 2.83 -19.40 -5.99
CA LYS A 70 2.11 -20.51 -6.63
C LYS A 70 1.84 -21.71 -5.69
N SER A 71 2.34 -21.67 -4.46
CA SER A 71 2.12 -22.73 -3.47
C SER A 71 0.89 -22.41 -2.63
N LEU A 72 0.08 -23.43 -2.33
CA LEU A 72 -1.11 -23.36 -1.47
C LEU A 72 -0.80 -22.92 -0.02
N SER A 73 0.48 -22.91 0.37
CA SER A 73 0.98 -22.37 1.65
C SER A 73 1.39 -20.89 1.57
N GLY A 74 1.16 -20.23 0.45
CA GLY A 74 1.65 -18.88 0.19
C GLY A 74 1.02 -17.84 1.11
N ALA A 75 1.86 -16.95 1.64
CA ALA A 75 1.41 -15.79 2.40
C ALA A 75 0.32 -15.05 1.61
N ARG A 76 -0.90 -15.07 2.18
CA ARG A 76 -2.07 -14.38 1.63
C ARG A 76 -1.98 -12.92 2.05
N GLN A 77 -2.14 -12.01 1.10
CA GLN A 77 -2.22 -10.58 1.39
C GLN A 77 -3.57 -10.03 0.94
N GLY A 78 -4.14 -9.14 1.74
CA GLY A 78 -5.25 -8.31 1.28
C GLY A 78 -4.71 -7.05 0.64
N VAL A 79 -5.36 -6.59 -0.43
CA VAL A 79 -4.94 -5.42 -1.19
C VAL A 79 -6.17 -4.59 -1.56
N PHE A 80 -6.04 -3.27 -1.42
CA PHE A 80 -6.98 -2.31 -2.02
C PHE A 80 -6.24 -1.10 -2.57
N ASN A 81 -6.97 -0.27 -3.31
CA ASN A 81 -6.46 0.95 -3.91
C ASN A 81 -7.24 2.13 -3.33
N GLU A 82 -6.54 3.15 -2.85
CA GLU A 82 -7.13 4.34 -2.25
C GLU A 82 -6.35 5.56 -2.72
N SER A 83 -7.03 6.57 -3.30
CA SER A 83 -6.41 7.82 -3.76
C SER A 83 -5.11 7.66 -4.55
N GLY A 84 -5.08 6.69 -5.47
CA GLY A 84 -3.87 6.41 -6.28
C GLY A 84 -2.78 5.63 -5.54
N CYS A 85 -2.91 5.33 -4.25
CA CYS A 85 -1.99 4.50 -3.46
C CYS A 85 -2.49 3.05 -3.40
N ARG A 86 -1.56 2.09 -3.38
CA ARG A 86 -1.90 0.69 -3.12
C ARG A 86 -1.68 0.44 -1.63
N VAL A 87 -2.71 -0.01 -0.93
CA VAL A 87 -2.61 -0.40 0.47
C VAL A 87 -2.69 -1.92 0.54
N TYR A 88 -1.82 -2.53 1.33
CA TYR A 88 -1.79 -3.98 1.49
C TYR A 88 -1.42 -4.40 2.91
N TRP A 89 -1.81 -5.61 3.28
CA TRP A 89 -1.48 -6.24 4.56
C TRP A 89 -1.28 -7.74 4.38
N SER A 90 -0.51 -8.36 5.26
CA SER A 90 -0.40 -9.81 5.36
C SER A 90 -1.52 -10.38 6.23
N GLU A 91 -2.16 -11.47 5.78
CA GLU A 91 -3.05 -12.30 6.62
C GLU A 91 -2.26 -13.30 7.47
N SER A 92 -0.96 -13.43 7.23
CA SER A 92 -0.10 -14.33 8.01
C SER A 92 0.37 -13.60 9.26
N VAL A 93 -0.19 -13.95 10.41
CA VAL A 93 0.34 -13.57 11.73
C VAL A 93 1.64 -14.36 11.91
N HIS A 94 2.78 -13.68 11.96
CA HIS A 94 4.04 -14.28 12.41
C HIS A 94 4.19 -14.05 13.91
#